data_AF-F1YMS8-F1
#
_entry.id   AF-F1YMS8-F1
#
_cell.length_a   1.000
_cell.length_b   1.000
_cell.length_c   1.000
_cell.angle_alpha   90.00
_cell.angle_beta   90.00
_cell.angle_gamma   90.00
#
_symmetry.space_group_name_H-M   'P 1'
#
loop_
_entity.id
_entity.type
_entity.pdbx_description
1 polymer ?
#
loop_
_entity_poly.entity_id
_entity_poly.type
_entity_poly.pdbx_seq_one_letter_code
_entity_poly.pdbx_strand_id
1 'polypeptide(L)'
;MVTWNQILYRLLDPPTAPIRGTIVSRTATDGRGPIDEQRVAVWRDGHRMRVEDADGEIRYLSDGITGWSRDRRLQFLSDPITHLGYRGPGAEILTIRSPMDRKRDDFTRPTDSPITIGEYLGRECWNVELAPPPHKPAPMQMVVDTETGATLQWRNDAYGASVSFTEFAVDTHRDVTFFVWDGPCESSGDRSARLREEFEAKRRHDAEWARRNLAPEPITLHLTATVRPDRLRTSHDDESIEAQFSAENGAFHFTLARRTRSIEAWTHPGGTTNARFWATDRFDWAVGSHQELTDQIISDIQSGLLADGDVHPAKFPTSRQ
;
A
#
# COMPACT_ATOMS: atom_id res chain seq x y z
N MET A 1 19.49 -6.72 29.45
CA MET A 1 18.83 -7.49 28.38
C MET A 1 18.09 -6.51 27.50
N VAL A 2 18.30 -6.54 26.18
CA VAL A 2 17.59 -5.65 25.24
C VAL A 2 16.16 -6.16 25.09
N THR A 3 15.21 -5.24 25.13
CA THR A 3 13.77 -5.54 25.02
C THR A 3 13.26 -5.14 23.63
N TRP A 4 12.22 -5.81 23.16
CA TRP A 4 11.57 -5.45 21.89
C TRP A 4 11.08 -4.01 21.86
N ASN A 5 10.55 -3.49 22.98
CA ASN A 5 10.10 -2.10 23.06
C ASN A 5 11.24 -1.11 22.75
N GLN A 6 12.46 -1.38 23.23
CA GLN A 6 13.63 -0.52 22.92
C GLN A 6 13.94 -0.50 21.43
N ILE A 7 13.87 -1.65 20.76
CA ILE A 7 14.05 -1.75 19.31
C ILE A 7 12.92 -1.03 18.58
N LEU A 8 11.67 -1.26 19.01
CA LEU A 8 10.50 -0.67 18.39
C LEU A 8 10.56 0.86 18.40
N TYR A 9 10.99 1.48 19.51
CA TYR A 9 11.20 2.92 19.58
C TYR A 9 12.22 3.39 18.53
N ARG A 10 13.32 2.66 18.32
CA ARG A 10 14.30 3.01 17.27
C ARG A 10 13.76 2.82 15.86
N LEU A 11 12.88 1.85 15.65
CA LEU A 11 12.28 1.57 14.34
C LEU A 11 11.10 2.49 14.00
N LEU A 12 10.58 3.28 14.95
CA LEU A 12 9.49 4.23 14.71
C LEU A 12 9.96 5.53 14.07
N ASP A 13 11.23 5.86 14.25
CA ASP A 13 11.86 7.07 13.75
C ASP A 13 12.88 6.74 12.64
N PRO A 14 13.23 7.72 11.78
CA PRO A 14 14.38 7.56 10.91
C PRO A 14 15.68 7.38 11.71
N PRO A 15 16.76 6.86 11.07
CA PRO A 15 18.06 6.77 11.70
C PRO A 15 18.49 8.10 12.34
N THR A 16 19.06 8.04 13.55
CA THR A 16 19.41 9.23 14.33
C THR A 16 20.65 9.96 13.81
N ALA A 17 21.34 9.40 12.83
CA ALA A 17 22.47 10.01 12.14
C ALA A 17 22.32 9.81 10.62
N PRO A 18 22.95 10.67 9.80
CA PRO A 18 23.01 10.43 8.37
C PRO A 18 23.68 9.09 8.06
N ILE A 19 23.10 8.32 7.16
CA ILE A 19 23.65 7.04 6.72
C ILE A 19 23.79 7.01 5.20
N ARG A 20 24.78 6.26 4.73
CA ARG A 20 24.92 5.90 3.32
C ARG A 20 25.37 4.47 3.14
N GLY A 21 25.09 3.90 1.99
CA GLY A 21 25.53 2.56 1.68
C GLY A 21 24.94 1.99 0.41
N THR A 22 25.30 0.73 0.15
CA THR A 22 24.80 -0.05 -0.99
C THR A 22 23.90 -1.16 -0.48
N ILE A 23 22.66 -1.19 -0.92
CA ILE A 23 21.68 -2.23 -0.56
C ILE A 23 21.57 -3.23 -1.71
N VAL A 24 21.50 -4.50 -1.35
CA VAL A 24 21.23 -5.61 -2.26
C VAL A 24 19.93 -6.28 -1.84
N SER A 25 18.98 -6.33 -2.78
CA SER A 25 17.75 -7.12 -2.67
C SER A 25 17.91 -8.40 -3.47
N ARG A 26 17.65 -9.54 -2.83
CA ARG A 26 17.62 -10.87 -3.42
C ARG A 26 16.27 -11.49 -3.18
N THR A 27 15.61 -11.90 -4.26
CA THR A 27 14.34 -12.63 -4.19
C THR A 27 14.40 -13.87 -5.07
N ALA A 28 14.07 -15.03 -4.51
CA ALA A 28 13.81 -16.21 -5.31
C ALA A 28 12.40 -16.10 -5.88
N THR A 29 12.23 -16.32 -7.19
CA THR A 29 10.94 -16.12 -7.86
C THR A 29 9.84 -17.11 -7.36
N ASP A 30 10.25 -18.19 -6.71
CA ASP A 30 9.41 -19.28 -6.19
C ASP A 30 10.20 -20.30 -5.33
N GLY A 31 11.38 -19.90 -4.81
CA GLY A 31 12.32 -20.79 -4.12
C GLY A 31 13.05 -21.79 -5.03
N ARG A 32 12.83 -21.78 -6.35
CA ARG A 32 13.48 -22.68 -7.32
C ARG A 32 14.04 -21.98 -8.57
N GLY A 33 13.60 -20.75 -8.85
CA GLY A 33 14.07 -19.91 -9.94
C GLY A 33 15.39 -19.20 -9.66
N PRO A 34 15.98 -18.54 -10.68
CA PRO A 34 17.16 -17.71 -10.50
C PRO A 34 16.88 -16.61 -9.47
N ILE A 35 17.89 -16.31 -8.65
CA ILE A 35 17.82 -15.18 -7.71
C ILE A 35 17.86 -13.91 -8.54
N ASP A 36 16.79 -13.10 -8.49
CA ASP A 36 16.84 -11.72 -8.97
C ASP A 36 17.62 -10.90 -7.93
N GLU A 37 18.75 -10.33 -8.35
CA GLU A 37 19.59 -9.49 -7.51
C GLU A 37 19.54 -8.05 -8.02
N GLN A 38 19.05 -7.16 -7.18
CA GLN A 38 18.94 -5.73 -7.49
C GLN A 38 19.77 -4.93 -6.49
N ARG A 39 20.53 -3.96 -7.00
CA ARG A 39 21.43 -3.12 -6.20
C ARG A 39 21.03 -1.66 -6.29
N VAL A 40 21.09 -0.96 -5.16
CA VAL A 40 20.85 0.48 -5.08
C VAL A 40 21.85 1.15 -4.14
N ALA A 41 22.31 2.35 -4.51
CA ALA A 41 23.03 3.23 -3.61
C ALA A 41 22.03 4.12 -2.87
N VAL A 42 22.25 4.32 -1.57
CA VAL A 42 21.32 5.07 -0.71
C VAL A 42 22.06 6.08 0.14
N TRP A 43 21.44 7.25 0.29
CA TRP A 43 21.75 8.24 1.31
C TRP A 43 20.48 8.60 2.06
N ARG A 44 20.59 8.72 3.38
CA ARG A 44 19.45 9.09 4.22
C ARG A 44 19.89 9.99 5.36
N ASP A 45 19.14 11.06 5.57
CA ASP A 45 19.30 12.00 6.68
C ASP A 45 17.92 12.33 7.25
N GLY A 46 17.53 11.66 8.33
CA GLY A 46 16.17 11.71 8.84
C GLY A 46 15.15 11.19 7.80
N HIS A 47 14.18 12.04 7.46
CA HIS A 47 13.18 11.79 6.41
C HIS A 47 13.67 12.12 4.99
N ARG A 48 14.86 12.71 4.86
CA ARG A 48 15.48 12.97 3.56
C ARG A 48 16.10 11.69 3.05
N MET A 49 15.91 11.39 1.77
CA MET A 49 16.42 10.16 1.17
C MET A 49 16.74 10.35 -0.29
N ARG A 50 17.84 9.76 -0.74
CA ARG A 50 18.20 9.63 -2.15
C ARG A 50 18.51 8.17 -2.42
N VAL A 51 17.93 7.64 -3.50
CA VAL A 51 18.17 6.27 -3.95
C VAL A 51 18.52 6.30 -5.43
N GLU A 52 19.65 5.70 -5.76
CA GLU A 52 20.15 5.52 -7.12
C GLU A 52 20.26 4.03 -7.44
N ASP A 53 20.07 3.66 -8.71
CA ASP A 53 20.39 2.31 -9.16
C ASP A 53 21.90 2.11 -9.37
N ALA A 54 22.28 0.95 -9.89
CA ALA A 54 23.68 0.58 -10.13
C ALA A 54 24.36 1.46 -11.19
N ASP A 55 23.60 2.12 -12.06
CA ASP A 55 24.10 3.02 -13.10
C ASP A 55 24.22 4.47 -12.59
N GLY A 56 23.86 4.73 -11.33
CA GLY A 56 23.85 6.06 -10.72
C GLY A 56 22.60 6.87 -11.07
N GLU A 57 21.61 6.26 -11.73
CA GLU A 57 20.37 6.93 -12.09
C GLU A 57 19.45 7.04 -10.87
N ILE A 58 18.93 8.24 -10.64
CA ILE A 58 18.03 8.50 -9.52
C ILE A 58 16.73 7.71 -9.70
N ARG A 59 16.42 6.87 -8.72
CA ARG A 59 15.12 6.19 -8.60
C ARG A 59 14.15 6.96 -7.73
N TYR A 60 14.67 7.57 -6.66
CA TYR A 60 13.87 8.25 -5.66
C TYR A 60 14.63 9.35 -4.93
N LEU A 61 13.94 10.45 -4.65
CA LEU A 61 14.39 11.55 -3.81
C LEU A 61 13.29 11.91 -2.79
N SER A 62 13.69 12.48 -1.66
CA SER A 62 12.80 13.05 -0.66
C SER A 62 13.55 14.11 0.12
N ASP A 63 12.95 15.29 0.27
CA ASP A 63 13.45 16.37 1.12
C ASP A 63 12.89 16.28 2.57
N GLY A 64 12.10 15.23 2.83
CA GLY A 64 11.39 15.00 4.09
C GLY A 64 9.95 15.49 4.10
N ILE A 65 9.51 16.19 3.06
CA ILE A 65 8.13 16.70 2.89
C ILE A 65 7.56 16.21 1.55
N THR A 66 8.32 16.43 0.48
CA THR A 66 8.01 16.04 -0.90
C THR A 66 8.86 14.85 -1.30
N GLY A 67 8.24 13.85 -1.90
CA GLY A 67 8.91 12.74 -2.57
C GLY A 67 8.94 12.98 -4.08
N TRP A 68 10.01 12.52 -4.72
CA TRP A 68 10.10 12.42 -6.18
C TRP A 68 10.45 11.00 -6.57
N SER A 69 9.74 10.44 -7.54
CA SER A 69 10.02 9.08 -8.03
C SER A 69 9.84 8.99 -9.53
N ARG A 70 10.66 8.16 -10.19
CA ARG A 70 10.45 7.84 -11.60
C ARG A 70 9.27 6.89 -11.79
N ASP A 71 8.41 7.24 -12.73
CA ASP A 71 7.35 6.35 -13.19
C ASP A 71 7.85 5.34 -14.26
N ARG A 72 6.94 4.51 -14.78
CA ARG A 72 7.27 3.54 -15.84
C ARG A 72 7.70 4.16 -17.18
N ARG A 73 7.48 5.47 -17.37
CA ARG A 73 7.90 6.24 -18.54
C ARG A 73 9.18 7.04 -18.26
N LEU A 74 9.85 6.78 -17.14
CA LEU A 74 11.06 7.47 -16.67
C LEU A 74 10.85 8.97 -16.41
N GLN A 75 9.60 9.39 -16.22
CA GLN A 75 9.25 10.76 -15.82
C GLN A 75 9.17 10.86 -14.31
N PHE A 76 9.66 11.96 -13.74
CA PHE A 76 9.53 12.19 -12.31
C PHE A 76 8.11 12.61 -11.95
N LEU A 77 7.55 11.92 -10.98
CA LEU A 77 6.37 12.37 -10.25
C LEU A 77 6.80 13.07 -8.98
N SER A 78 6.05 14.10 -8.56
CA SER A 78 6.23 14.80 -7.29
C SER A 78 4.96 14.80 -6.46
N ASP A 79 5.04 14.42 -5.19
CA ASP A 79 3.90 14.45 -4.26
C ASP A 79 4.39 14.48 -2.81
N PRO A 80 3.52 14.74 -1.82
CA PRO A 80 3.85 14.54 -0.42
C PRO A 80 4.41 13.13 -0.17
N ILE A 81 5.42 12.98 0.69
CA ILE A 81 6.06 11.68 0.98
C ILE A 81 5.08 10.63 1.53
N THR A 82 3.95 11.06 2.10
CA THR A 82 2.87 10.19 2.57
C THR A 82 2.10 9.52 1.42
N HIS A 83 2.10 10.12 0.24
CA HIS A 83 1.46 9.59 -0.96
C HIS A 83 2.45 8.91 -1.89
N LEU A 84 3.69 9.42 -1.93
CA LEU A 84 4.75 8.96 -2.83
C LEU A 84 5.97 8.48 -2.04
N GLY A 85 5.79 7.40 -1.28
CA GLY A 85 6.90 6.70 -0.62
C GLY A 85 7.72 5.83 -1.59
N TYR A 86 8.96 5.53 -1.24
CA TYR A 86 9.83 4.64 -2.02
C TYR A 86 9.29 3.21 -2.06
N ARG A 87 9.20 2.63 -3.27
CA ARG A 87 8.69 1.26 -3.53
C ARG A 87 9.64 0.41 -4.40
N GLY A 88 10.95 0.63 -4.29
CA GLY A 88 11.97 -0.08 -5.07
C GLY A 88 12.79 -1.09 -4.23
N PRO A 89 13.90 -1.60 -4.81
CA PRO A 89 14.84 -2.45 -4.08
C PRO A 89 15.27 -1.81 -2.76
N GLY A 90 15.23 -2.53 -1.65
CA GLY A 90 15.60 -1.99 -0.34
C GLY A 90 14.45 -1.35 0.44
N ALA A 91 13.25 -1.24 -0.13
CA ALA A 91 12.13 -0.55 0.53
C ALA A 91 11.82 -1.12 1.92
N GLU A 92 12.01 -2.42 2.14
CA GLU A 92 11.74 -3.13 3.39
C GLU A 92 12.57 -2.62 4.58
N ILE A 93 13.78 -2.12 4.32
CA ILE A 93 14.69 -1.58 5.35
C ILE A 93 14.81 -0.06 5.31
N LEU A 94 14.32 0.58 4.24
CA LEU A 94 14.34 2.03 4.07
C LEU A 94 13.04 2.71 4.49
N THR A 95 11.89 2.08 4.31
CA THR A 95 10.60 2.71 4.62
C THR A 95 10.30 2.63 6.11
N ILE A 96 9.96 3.79 6.70
CA ILE A 96 9.41 3.83 8.05
C ILE A 96 7.97 3.37 7.95
N ARG A 97 7.65 2.24 8.59
CA ARG A 97 6.27 1.78 8.68
C ARG A 97 5.52 2.64 9.69
N SER A 98 4.33 3.11 9.32
CA SER A 98 3.48 3.79 10.29
C SER A 98 3.07 2.81 11.40
N PRO A 99 2.70 3.31 12.60
CA PRO A 99 2.11 2.46 13.64
C PRO A 99 0.88 1.68 13.15
N MET A 100 0.11 2.24 12.21
CA MET A 100 -1.05 1.59 11.60
C MET A 100 -0.66 0.44 10.67
N ASP A 101 0.42 0.56 9.90
CA ASP A 101 0.94 -0.54 9.08
C ASP A 101 1.38 -1.72 9.95
N ARG A 102 1.84 -1.44 11.18
CA ARG A 102 2.20 -2.46 12.16
C ARG A 102 1.00 -3.12 12.84
N LYS A 103 -0.20 -2.54 12.75
CA LYS A 103 -1.43 -3.22 13.19
C LYS A 103 -1.90 -4.30 12.22
N ARG A 104 -1.47 -4.27 10.95
CA ARG A 104 -1.84 -5.27 9.92
C ARG A 104 -1.12 -6.62 10.05
N ASP A 105 -0.62 -6.94 11.25
CA ASP A 105 0.00 -8.20 11.69
C ASP A 105 1.18 -8.74 10.86
N ASP A 106 1.75 -7.98 9.92
CA ASP A 106 2.81 -8.51 9.06
C ASP A 106 4.21 -8.38 9.69
N PHE A 107 4.63 -9.42 10.42
CA PHE A 107 5.92 -9.55 11.12
C PHE A 107 6.21 -8.37 12.07
N THR A 108 5.35 -8.17 13.07
CA THR A 108 5.41 -7.00 13.96
C THR A 108 5.78 -7.34 15.40
N ARG A 109 5.94 -8.63 15.70
CA ARG A 109 6.27 -9.14 17.03
C ARG A 109 7.52 -10.02 16.97
N PRO A 110 8.39 -9.98 17.99
CA PRO A 110 9.46 -10.96 18.09
C PRO A 110 8.85 -12.35 18.36
N THR A 111 9.60 -13.38 18.01
CA THR A 111 9.39 -14.73 18.53
C THR A 111 9.76 -14.81 20.01
N ASP A 112 9.66 -16.00 20.60
CA ASP A 112 10.18 -16.28 21.95
C ASP A 112 11.73 -16.37 21.98
N SER A 113 12.39 -16.34 20.82
CA SER A 113 13.84 -16.31 20.73
C SER A 113 14.40 -15.00 21.31
N PRO A 114 15.45 -15.05 22.15
CA PRO A 114 16.00 -13.85 22.75
C PRO A 114 16.62 -12.94 21.69
N ILE A 115 16.44 -11.63 21.86
CA ILE A 115 17.19 -10.62 21.09
C ILE A 115 18.66 -10.76 21.47
N THR A 116 19.53 -10.95 20.47
CA THR A 116 20.97 -11.06 20.67
C THR A 116 21.70 -9.82 20.18
N ILE A 117 22.85 -9.54 20.79
CA ILE A 117 23.79 -8.54 20.30
C ILE A 117 24.82 -9.27 19.44
N GLY A 118 25.08 -8.77 18.23
CA GLY A 118 26.09 -9.31 17.34
C GLY A 118 26.75 -8.20 16.53
N GLU A 119 27.46 -8.59 15.47
CA GLU A 119 28.14 -7.65 14.58
C GLU A 119 27.64 -7.82 13.14
N TYR A 120 27.42 -6.70 12.45
CA TYR A 120 27.11 -6.67 11.02
C TYR A 120 27.83 -5.50 10.37
N LEU A 121 28.61 -5.76 9.31
CA LEU A 121 29.46 -4.75 8.64
C LEU A 121 30.38 -3.99 9.62
N GLY A 122 30.93 -4.69 10.63
CA GLY A 122 31.81 -4.09 11.63
C GLY A 122 31.10 -3.25 12.69
N ARG A 123 29.76 -3.35 12.79
CA ARG A 123 28.94 -2.54 13.70
C ARG A 123 28.17 -3.41 14.67
N GLU A 124 28.09 -2.98 15.92
CA GLU A 124 27.25 -3.63 16.92
C GLU A 124 25.77 -3.53 16.51
N CYS A 125 25.08 -4.67 16.49
CA CYS A 125 23.71 -4.76 16.02
C CYS A 125 22.86 -5.60 16.97
N TRP A 126 21.57 -5.28 17.03
CA TRP A 126 20.55 -6.18 17.55
C TRP A 126 20.11 -7.13 16.44
N ASN A 127 20.13 -8.42 16.72
CA ASN A 127 19.54 -9.45 15.88
C ASN A 127 18.20 -9.87 16.46
N VAL A 128 17.16 -9.78 15.65
CA VAL A 128 15.79 -10.05 16.05
C VAL A 128 15.18 -11.08 15.12
N GLU A 129 14.53 -12.09 15.69
CA GLU A 129 13.66 -13.00 14.96
C GLU A 129 12.21 -12.60 15.18
N LEU A 130 11.50 -12.30 14.09
CA LEU A 130 10.12 -11.87 14.06
C LEU A 130 9.19 -13.04 13.79
N ALA A 131 8.15 -13.16 14.62
CA ALA A 131 7.11 -14.16 14.48
C ALA A 131 6.31 -13.94 13.19
N PRO A 132 6.00 -15.01 12.45
CA PRO A 132 5.16 -14.89 11.28
C PRO A 132 3.69 -14.62 11.64
N PRO A 133 2.94 -13.91 10.77
CA PRO A 133 1.49 -13.89 10.86
C PRO A 133 0.91 -15.29 10.59
N PRO A 134 -0.35 -15.57 10.96
CA PRO A 134 -0.97 -16.90 10.84
C PRO A 134 -0.93 -17.54 9.45
N HIS A 135 -0.84 -16.73 8.39
CA HIS A 135 -0.85 -17.17 7.00
C HIS A 135 0.55 -17.34 6.38
N LYS A 136 1.63 -17.13 7.17
CA LYS A 136 3.02 -17.31 6.71
C LYS A 136 3.71 -18.38 7.57
N PRO A 137 4.46 -19.32 6.98
CA PRO A 137 4.93 -20.49 7.71
C PRO A 137 6.27 -20.27 8.44
N ALA A 138 7.02 -19.21 8.13
CA ALA A 138 8.40 -19.06 8.56
C ALA A 138 8.67 -17.68 9.16
N PRO A 139 9.45 -17.60 10.26
CA PRO A 139 9.86 -16.34 10.87
C PRO A 139 10.80 -15.54 9.95
N MET A 140 11.04 -14.30 10.32
CA MET A 140 11.96 -13.42 9.62
C MET A 140 13.06 -12.90 10.53
N GLN A 141 14.25 -12.70 9.96
CA GLN A 141 15.39 -12.18 10.69
C GLN A 141 15.63 -10.72 10.32
N MET A 142 15.89 -9.90 11.32
CA MET A 142 16.17 -8.48 11.20
C MET A 142 17.44 -8.14 11.96
N VAL A 143 18.28 -7.30 11.35
CA VAL A 143 19.49 -6.75 11.96
C VAL A 143 19.33 -5.25 12.05
N VAL A 144 19.49 -4.68 13.23
CA VAL A 144 19.33 -3.24 13.50
C VAL A 144 20.61 -2.70 14.16
N ASP A 145 21.19 -1.65 13.57
CA ASP A 145 22.35 -0.95 14.11
C ASP A 145 22.02 -0.32 15.46
N THR A 146 22.80 -0.61 16.51
CA THR A 146 22.47 -0.14 17.87
C THR A 146 22.70 1.36 18.05
N GLU A 147 23.63 1.93 17.28
CA GLU A 147 24.01 3.34 17.34
C GLU A 147 22.99 4.25 16.64
N THR A 148 22.68 3.95 15.37
CA THR A 148 21.83 4.79 14.51
C THR A 148 20.37 4.37 14.52
N GLY A 149 20.05 3.13 14.88
CA GLY A 149 18.71 2.55 14.75
C GLY A 149 18.34 2.13 13.32
N ALA A 150 19.27 2.20 12.36
CA ALA A 150 19.02 1.77 10.99
C ALA A 150 18.86 0.24 10.88
N THR A 151 17.84 -0.22 10.17
CA THR A 151 17.73 -1.63 9.79
C THR A 151 18.76 -1.95 8.71
N LEU A 152 19.74 -2.80 9.04
CA LEU A 152 20.84 -3.16 8.14
C LEU A 152 20.54 -4.37 7.27
N GLN A 153 19.70 -5.28 7.78
CA GLN A 153 19.29 -6.48 7.05
C GLN A 153 17.88 -6.90 7.44
N TRP A 154 17.15 -7.41 6.46
CA TRP A 154 15.88 -8.08 6.60
C TRP A 154 15.89 -9.32 5.71
N ARG A 155 15.66 -10.51 6.26
CA ARG A 155 15.71 -11.76 5.48
C ARG A 155 14.67 -12.77 5.92
N ASN A 156 14.32 -13.64 4.99
CA ASN A 156 13.51 -14.82 5.21
C ASN A 156 14.28 -16.03 4.67
N ASP A 157 14.94 -16.74 5.59
CA ASP A 157 15.81 -17.87 5.26
C ASP A 157 15.02 -19.02 4.60
N ALA A 158 13.73 -19.20 4.90
CA ALA A 158 12.90 -20.25 4.31
C ALA A 158 12.58 -20.03 2.82
N TYR A 159 12.60 -18.78 2.36
CA TYR A 159 12.34 -18.42 0.97
C TYR A 159 13.59 -17.92 0.22
N GLY A 160 14.76 -17.93 0.87
CA GLY A 160 16.00 -17.40 0.30
C GLY A 160 15.90 -15.92 -0.10
N ALA A 161 15.03 -15.16 0.55
CA ALA A 161 14.81 -13.75 0.27
C ALA A 161 15.57 -12.90 1.28
N SER A 162 16.29 -11.89 0.81
CA SER A 162 17.04 -10.99 1.69
C SER A 162 17.16 -9.60 1.12
N VAL A 163 17.10 -8.60 1.98
CA VAL A 163 17.38 -7.21 1.67
C VAL A 163 18.40 -6.73 2.70
N SER A 164 19.57 -6.33 2.24
CA SER A 164 20.65 -5.99 3.17
C SER A 164 21.61 -4.96 2.62
N PHE A 165 22.13 -4.12 3.50
CA PHE A 165 23.34 -3.36 3.21
C PHE A 165 24.51 -4.31 2.98
N THR A 166 25.27 -4.05 1.93
CA THR A 166 26.57 -4.69 1.65
C THR A 166 27.73 -3.75 1.94
N GLU A 167 27.44 -2.46 1.98
CA GLU A 167 28.31 -1.39 2.43
C GLU A 167 27.46 -0.46 3.29
N PHE A 168 27.96 -0.01 4.44
CA PHE A 168 27.25 0.91 5.32
C PHE A 168 28.23 1.84 6.00
N ALA A 169 27.91 3.13 6.02
CA ALA A 169 28.66 4.13 6.76
C ALA A 169 27.71 5.16 7.37
N VAL A 170 28.04 5.61 8.58
CA VAL A 170 27.51 6.87 9.11
C VAL A 170 28.18 7.99 8.33
N ASP A 171 27.37 8.81 7.66
CA ASP A 171 27.84 9.93 6.83
C ASP A 171 27.81 11.23 7.62
N THR A 172 28.46 12.26 7.10
CA THR A 172 28.22 13.63 7.55
C THR A 172 26.94 14.17 6.95
N HIS A 173 26.31 15.15 7.60
CA HIS A 173 25.17 15.87 7.01
C HIS A 173 25.51 16.39 5.62
N ARG A 174 24.58 16.19 4.69
CA ARG A 174 24.68 16.71 3.32
C ARG A 174 23.85 17.95 3.17
N ASP A 175 24.20 18.76 2.17
CA ASP A 175 23.37 19.88 1.75
C ASP A 175 21.95 19.39 1.41
N VAL A 176 20.93 20.12 1.84
CA VAL A 176 19.52 19.79 1.61
C VAL A 176 19.20 19.64 0.13
N THR A 177 19.87 20.40 -0.73
CA THR A 177 19.69 20.38 -2.19
C THR A 177 20.07 19.03 -2.81
N PHE A 178 20.92 18.23 -2.14
CA PHE A 178 21.28 16.88 -2.59
C PHE A 178 20.07 15.93 -2.65
N PHE A 179 19.03 16.23 -1.86
CA PHE A 179 17.83 15.42 -1.70
C PHE A 179 16.62 15.98 -2.46
N VAL A 180 16.81 17.04 -3.25
CA VAL A 180 15.74 17.72 -4.00
C VAL A 180 15.92 17.44 -5.49
N TRP A 181 14.81 17.19 -6.19
CA TRP A 181 14.80 17.17 -7.65
C TRP A 181 14.50 18.57 -8.17
N ASP A 182 15.39 19.10 -9.01
CA ASP A 182 15.27 20.42 -9.64
C ASP A 182 14.83 20.35 -11.11
N GLY A 183 14.67 19.15 -11.66
CA GLY A 183 14.23 18.92 -13.03
C GLY A 183 12.70 18.92 -13.21
N PRO A 184 12.23 18.68 -14.44
CA PRO A 184 10.80 18.56 -14.74
C PRO A 184 10.14 17.44 -13.94
N CYS A 185 8.94 17.70 -13.42
CA CYS A 185 8.10 16.70 -12.77
C CYS A 185 6.60 17.00 -12.98
N GLU A 186 5.77 15.96 -12.84
CA GLU A 186 4.29 16.04 -12.87
C GLU A 186 3.76 15.61 -11.49
N SER A 187 2.75 16.26 -10.93
CA SER A 187 2.12 15.74 -9.71
C SER A 187 1.23 14.53 -10.02
N SER A 188 1.02 13.59 -9.08
CA SER A 188 0.09 12.49 -9.33
C SER A 188 -1.35 12.99 -9.50
N GLY A 189 -1.69 14.13 -8.90
CA GLY A 189 -2.97 14.80 -9.09
C GLY A 189 -3.18 15.25 -10.53
N ASP A 190 -2.22 16.01 -11.08
CA ASP A 190 -2.26 16.48 -12.47
C ASP A 190 -2.28 15.32 -13.45
N ARG A 191 -1.44 14.30 -13.20
CA ARG A 191 -1.42 13.09 -14.01
C ARG A 191 -2.77 12.38 -13.99
N SER A 192 -3.37 12.22 -12.82
CA SER A 192 -4.67 11.56 -12.68
C SER A 192 -5.78 12.34 -13.37
N ALA A 193 -5.75 13.68 -13.28
CA ALA A 193 -6.69 14.54 -13.99
C ALA A 193 -6.54 14.41 -15.50
N ARG A 194 -5.31 14.45 -16.01
CA ARG A 194 -5.00 14.27 -17.44
C ARG A 194 -5.42 12.89 -17.95
N LEU A 195 -5.09 11.82 -17.24
CA LEU A 195 -5.49 10.46 -17.62
C LEU A 195 -7.02 10.30 -17.62
N ARG A 196 -7.72 10.94 -16.67
CA ARG A 196 -9.18 10.96 -16.65
C ARG A 196 -9.74 11.65 -17.89
N GLU A 197 -9.21 12.82 -18.24
CA GLU A 197 -9.61 13.56 -19.44
C GLU A 197 -9.33 12.77 -20.72
N GLU A 198 -8.13 12.17 -20.86
CA GLU A 198 -7.77 11.30 -21.98
C GLU A 198 -8.74 10.11 -22.11
N PHE A 199 -9.07 9.46 -21.00
CA PHE A 199 -10.01 8.35 -20.95
C PHE A 199 -11.43 8.78 -21.34
N GLU A 200 -11.92 9.90 -20.81
CA GLU A 200 -13.23 10.45 -21.17
C GLU A 200 -13.30 10.87 -22.64
N ALA A 201 -12.25 11.50 -23.17
CA ALA A 201 -12.15 11.87 -24.57
C ALA A 201 -12.17 10.63 -25.47
N LYS A 202 -11.42 9.59 -25.12
CA LYS A 202 -11.47 8.30 -25.83
C LYS A 202 -12.86 7.68 -25.76
N ARG A 203 -13.51 7.68 -24.60
CA ARG A 203 -14.86 7.15 -24.42
C ARG A 203 -15.89 7.89 -25.30
N ARG A 204 -15.79 9.23 -25.39
CA ARG A 204 -16.63 10.04 -26.30
C ARG A 204 -16.37 9.66 -27.76
N HIS A 205 -15.11 9.57 -28.17
CA HIS A 205 -14.73 9.17 -29.52
C HIS A 205 -15.29 7.79 -29.88
N ASP A 206 -15.08 6.79 -29.02
CA ASP A 206 -15.52 5.41 -29.24
C ASP A 206 -17.06 5.34 -29.31
N ALA A 207 -17.77 6.10 -28.47
CA ALA A 207 -19.23 6.20 -28.53
C ALA A 207 -19.72 6.83 -29.84
N GLU A 208 -19.09 7.89 -30.33
CA GLU A 208 -19.43 8.50 -31.62
C GLU A 208 -19.11 7.59 -32.80
N TRP A 209 -18.01 6.84 -32.73
CA TRP A 209 -17.68 5.83 -33.73
C TRP A 209 -18.73 4.70 -33.74
N ALA A 210 -19.09 4.17 -32.57
CA ALA A 210 -20.11 3.13 -32.44
C ALA A 210 -21.47 3.61 -32.96
N ARG A 211 -21.83 4.86 -32.64
CA ARG A 211 -23.07 5.48 -33.14
C ARG A 211 -23.15 5.52 -34.66
N ARG A 212 -22.03 5.83 -35.31
CA ARG A 212 -21.95 5.94 -36.78
C ARG A 212 -21.87 4.60 -37.51
N ASN A 213 -21.29 3.58 -36.87
CA ASN A 213 -20.90 2.34 -37.56
C ASN A 213 -21.66 1.09 -37.08
N LEU A 214 -22.26 1.11 -35.89
CA LEU A 214 -22.92 -0.06 -35.29
C LEU A 214 -24.43 0.16 -35.12
N ALA A 215 -24.82 1.13 -34.30
CA ALA A 215 -26.22 1.44 -34.04
C ALA A 215 -26.37 2.93 -33.73
N PRO A 216 -27.31 3.65 -34.37
CA PRO A 216 -27.49 5.09 -34.15
C PRO A 216 -27.97 5.44 -32.74
N GLU A 217 -28.53 4.46 -32.01
CA GLU A 217 -29.04 4.60 -30.65
C GLU A 217 -28.34 3.59 -29.72
N PRO A 218 -28.20 3.91 -28.41
CA PRO A 218 -27.66 2.99 -27.42
C PRO A 218 -28.46 1.67 -27.38
N ILE A 219 -27.76 0.54 -27.39
CA ILE A 219 -28.36 -0.77 -27.16
C ILE A 219 -28.39 -1.03 -25.65
N THR A 220 -29.57 -1.00 -25.06
CA THR A 220 -29.77 -1.35 -23.65
C THR A 220 -30.08 -2.84 -23.55
N LEU A 221 -29.23 -3.58 -22.83
CA LEU A 221 -29.45 -5.00 -22.52
C LEU A 221 -29.69 -5.16 -21.03
N HIS A 222 -30.78 -5.83 -20.66
CA HIS A 222 -31.05 -6.25 -19.29
C HIS A 222 -30.53 -7.67 -19.09
N LEU A 223 -29.37 -7.80 -18.46
CA LEU A 223 -28.74 -9.09 -18.18
C LEU A 223 -28.98 -9.46 -16.72
N THR A 224 -29.52 -10.64 -16.47
CA THR A 224 -29.52 -11.23 -15.13
C THR A 224 -28.17 -11.89 -14.89
N ALA A 225 -27.48 -11.48 -13.83
CA ALA A 225 -26.22 -12.07 -13.41
C ALA A 225 -26.33 -12.57 -11.98
N THR A 226 -25.88 -13.80 -11.74
CA THR A 226 -25.62 -14.28 -10.37
C THR A 226 -24.24 -13.80 -9.97
N VAL A 227 -24.18 -13.05 -8.87
CA VAL A 227 -22.93 -12.61 -8.25
C VAL A 227 -22.60 -13.50 -7.08
N ARG A 228 -21.30 -13.73 -6.85
CA ARG A 228 -20.81 -14.48 -5.69
C ARG A 228 -19.71 -13.70 -5.00
N PRO A 229 -19.57 -13.82 -3.67
CA PRO A 229 -18.43 -13.26 -2.98
C PRO A 229 -17.17 -13.99 -3.47
N ASP A 230 -16.22 -13.26 -4.02
CA ASP A 230 -14.93 -13.81 -4.46
C ASP A 230 -13.82 -13.54 -3.43
N ARG A 231 -13.98 -12.49 -2.63
CA ARG A 231 -13.09 -12.15 -1.51
C ARG A 231 -13.91 -11.67 -0.32
N LEU A 232 -13.51 -12.13 0.85
CA LEU A 232 -14.09 -11.72 2.12
C LEU A 232 -12.97 -11.30 3.06
N ARG A 233 -13.14 -10.14 3.68
CA ARG A 233 -12.32 -9.64 4.78
C ARG A 233 -13.22 -9.38 5.96
N THR A 234 -12.80 -9.86 7.12
CA THR A 234 -13.50 -9.67 8.39
C THR A 234 -12.54 -9.10 9.39
N SER A 235 -12.98 -8.11 10.16
CA SER A 235 -12.27 -7.62 11.34
C SER A 235 -12.86 -8.29 12.58
N HIS A 236 -11.99 -8.89 13.39
CA HIS A 236 -12.42 -9.54 14.63
C HIS A 236 -12.80 -8.53 15.73
N ASP A 237 -12.29 -7.31 15.66
CA ASP A 237 -12.40 -6.34 16.75
C ASP A 237 -13.75 -5.58 16.74
N ASP A 238 -14.38 -5.41 15.58
CA ASP A 238 -15.56 -4.55 15.41
C ASP A 238 -16.68 -5.17 14.55
N GLU A 239 -16.58 -6.46 14.26
CA GLU A 239 -17.49 -7.24 13.39
C GLU A 239 -17.65 -6.65 11.97
N SER A 240 -16.71 -5.80 11.53
CA SER A 240 -16.77 -5.22 10.20
C SER A 240 -16.43 -6.24 9.13
N ILE A 241 -17.11 -6.10 7.99
CA ILE A 241 -16.99 -6.99 6.85
C ILE A 241 -16.73 -6.13 5.61
N GLU A 242 -15.83 -6.59 4.75
CA GLU A 242 -15.69 -6.12 3.38
C GLU A 242 -15.71 -7.36 2.47
N ALA A 243 -16.68 -7.42 1.58
CA ALA A 243 -16.88 -8.52 0.65
C ALA A 243 -16.87 -7.97 -0.78
N GLN A 244 -15.99 -8.51 -1.62
CA GLN A 244 -16.01 -8.25 -3.04
C GLN A 244 -16.89 -9.29 -3.72
N PHE A 245 -17.78 -8.82 -4.58
CA PHE A 245 -18.70 -9.62 -5.36
C PHE A 245 -18.40 -9.43 -6.84
N SER A 246 -18.40 -10.53 -7.58
CA SER A 246 -18.21 -10.53 -9.02
C SER A 246 -19.24 -11.45 -9.69
N ALA A 247 -19.73 -11.04 -10.86
CA ALA A 247 -20.46 -11.94 -11.75
C ALA A 247 -19.48 -12.97 -12.33
N GLU A 248 -19.96 -14.18 -12.64
CA GLU A 248 -19.10 -15.28 -13.15
C GLU A 248 -18.34 -14.91 -14.44
N ASN A 249 -18.89 -14.00 -15.25
CA ASN A 249 -18.27 -13.51 -16.48
C ASN A 249 -17.35 -12.28 -16.27
N GLY A 250 -17.18 -11.81 -15.03
CA GLY A 250 -16.38 -10.63 -14.68
C GLY A 250 -16.95 -9.28 -15.14
N ALA A 251 -18.12 -9.26 -15.79
CA ALA A 251 -18.68 -8.04 -16.39
C ALA A 251 -19.21 -7.05 -15.33
N PHE A 252 -19.53 -7.54 -14.14
CA PHE A 252 -20.04 -6.74 -13.04
C PHE A 252 -19.33 -7.13 -11.75
N HIS A 253 -18.88 -6.12 -11.00
CA HIS A 253 -18.36 -6.32 -9.66
C HIS A 253 -18.73 -5.12 -8.78
N PHE A 254 -18.88 -5.40 -7.49
CA PHE A 254 -19.08 -4.39 -6.46
C PHE A 254 -18.41 -4.85 -5.17
N THR A 255 -18.14 -3.89 -4.29
CA THR A 255 -17.72 -4.17 -2.93
C THR A 255 -18.87 -3.85 -2.01
N LEU A 256 -19.19 -4.76 -1.10
CA LEU A 256 -20.14 -4.58 -0.03
C LEU A 256 -19.36 -4.50 1.28
N ALA A 257 -19.56 -3.43 2.04
CA ALA A 257 -18.98 -3.25 3.34
C ALA A 257 -20.07 -3.13 4.41
N ARG A 258 -19.76 -3.60 5.61
CA ARG A 258 -20.59 -3.50 6.80
C ARG A 258 -19.72 -3.16 8.00
N ARG A 259 -20.22 -2.33 8.90
CA ARG A 259 -19.64 -2.12 10.24
C ARG A 259 -20.73 -2.01 11.30
N THR A 260 -20.37 -2.21 12.57
CA THR A 260 -21.28 -1.91 13.68
C THR A 260 -21.78 -0.47 13.58
N ARG A 261 -23.08 -0.27 13.81
CA ARG A 261 -23.74 1.04 13.68
C ARG A 261 -23.03 2.07 14.56
N SER A 262 -22.63 3.18 13.95
CA SER A 262 -21.89 4.24 14.63
C SER A 262 -22.52 5.60 14.32
N ILE A 263 -22.00 6.66 14.95
CA ILE A 263 -22.26 8.06 14.56
C ILE A 263 -21.02 8.71 13.91
N GLU A 264 -19.94 7.96 13.76
CA GLU A 264 -18.73 8.44 13.10
C GLU A 264 -18.89 8.42 11.59
N ALA A 265 -18.28 9.39 10.90
CA ALA A 265 -18.26 9.40 9.43
C ALA A 265 -17.69 8.08 8.87
N TRP A 266 -18.20 7.65 7.73
CA TRP A 266 -17.74 6.43 7.07
C TRP A 266 -17.35 6.71 5.63
N THR A 267 -16.14 6.30 5.26
CA THR A 267 -15.70 6.26 3.87
C THR A 267 -15.76 4.82 3.40
N HIS A 268 -16.35 4.58 2.23
CA HIS A 268 -16.43 3.24 1.66
C HIS A 268 -15.00 2.70 1.41
N PRO A 269 -14.63 1.51 1.95
CA PRO A 269 -13.25 1.01 1.95
C PRO A 269 -12.69 0.76 0.54
N GLY A 270 -13.55 0.52 -0.44
CA GLY A 270 -13.16 0.33 -1.84
C GLY A 270 -12.86 1.61 -2.64
N GLY A 271 -12.98 2.81 -2.04
CA GLY A 271 -12.62 4.07 -2.70
C GLY A 271 -13.40 4.41 -3.98
N THR A 272 -14.56 3.79 -4.19
CA THR A 272 -15.40 4.01 -5.36
C THR A 272 -16.21 5.31 -5.21
N THR A 273 -16.25 6.13 -6.26
CA THR A 273 -17.03 7.38 -6.28
C THR A 273 -18.54 7.16 -6.27
N ASN A 274 -19.02 5.98 -6.69
CA ASN A 274 -20.46 5.64 -6.74
C ASN A 274 -20.87 4.77 -5.54
N ALA A 275 -20.44 5.15 -4.34
CA ALA A 275 -20.84 4.44 -3.12
C ALA A 275 -22.27 4.84 -2.69
N ARG A 276 -23.08 3.84 -2.31
CA ARG A 276 -24.39 4.02 -1.66
C ARG A 276 -24.31 3.51 -0.23
N PHE A 277 -24.99 4.20 0.68
CA PHE A 277 -24.96 3.90 2.11
C PHE A 277 -26.38 3.74 2.65
N TRP A 278 -26.58 2.79 3.54
CA TRP A 278 -27.80 2.61 4.31
C TRP A 278 -27.45 2.04 5.69
N ALA A 279 -28.40 2.01 6.60
CA ALA A 279 -28.23 1.43 7.93
C ALA A 279 -29.38 0.49 8.26
N THR A 280 -29.12 -0.48 9.11
CA THR A 280 -30.13 -1.25 9.84
C THR A 280 -30.08 -0.86 11.32
N ASP A 281 -30.78 -1.60 12.17
CA ASP A 281 -30.72 -1.38 13.61
C ASP A 281 -29.31 -1.55 14.19
N ARG A 282 -28.57 -2.52 13.67
CA ARG A 282 -27.27 -2.95 14.20
C ARG A 282 -26.07 -2.52 13.38
N PHE A 283 -26.23 -2.29 12.09
CA PHE A 283 -25.11 -2.12 11.17
C PHE A 283 -25.27 -0.92 10.24
N ASP A 284 -24.16 -0.26 9.94
CA ASP A 284 -24.05 0.60 8.76
C ASP A 284 -23.57 -0.28 7.59
N TRP A 285 -24.18 -0.08 6.42
CA TRP A 285 -23.85 -0.76 5.18
C TRP A 285 -23.44 0.23 4.09
N ALA A 286 -22.49 -0.19 3.27
CA ALA A 286 -22.06 0.56 2.11
C ALA A 286 -21.84 -0.38 0.93
N VAL A 287 -22.24 0.03 -0.26
CA VAL A 287 -21.93 -0.68 -1.49
C VAL A 287 -21.30 0.26 -2.48
N GLY A 288 -20.21 -0.17 -3.09
CA GLY A 288 -19.44 0.61 -4.05
C GLY A 288 -19.20 -0.17 -5.34
N SER A 289 -19.42 0.49 -6.47
CA SER A 289 -19.06 -0.04 -7.80
C SER A 289 -18.44 1.07 -8.65
N HIS A 290 -17.65 0.67 -9.66
CA HIS A 290 -17.24 1.59 -10.72
C HIS A 290 -18.37 1.87 -11.72
N GLN A 291 -19.39 1.03 -11.72
CA GLN A 291 -20.60 1.19 -12.53
C GLN A 291 -21.68 1.91 -11.71
N GLU A 292 -22.67 2.48 -12.38
CA GLU A 292 -23.82 3.06 -11.70
C GLU A 292 -24.69 1.95 -11.10
N LEU A 293 -25.03 2.10 -9.81
CA LEU A 293 -25.96 1.20 -9.13
C LEU A 293 -27.34 1.88 -9.11
N THR A 294 -28.28 1.29 -9.84
CA THR A 294 -29.68 1.75 -9.86
C THR A 294 -30.36 1.43 -8.54
N ASP A 295 -31.43 2.14 -8.21
CA ASP A 295 -32.20 1.90 -6.98
C ASP A 295 -32.75 0.46 -6.92
N GLN A 296 -33.07 -0.13 -8.07
CA GLN A 296 -33.47 -1.54 -8.14
C GLN A 296 -32.34 -2.48 -7.72
N ILE A 297 -31.11 -2.28 -8.23
CA ILE A 297 -29.95 -3.10 -7.84
C ILE A 297 -29.67 -2.96 -6.35
N ILE A 298 -29.77 -1.74 -5.81
CA ILE A 298 -29.62 -1.50 -4.37
C ILE A 298 -30.69 -2.24 -3.56
N SER A 299 -31.95 -2.16 -4.00
CA SER A 299 -33.06 -2.89 -3.39
C SER A 299 -32.84 -4.40 -3.43
N ASP A 300 -32.36 -4.95 -4.55
CA ASP A 300 -32.09 -6.39 -4.71
C ASP A 300 -30.96 -6.84 -3.79
N ILE A 301 -29.88 -6.04 -3.69
CA ILE A 301 -28.78 -6.29 -2.75
C ILE A 301 -29.32 -6.28 -1.31
N GLN A 302 -30.06 -5.25 -0.92
CA GLN A 302 -30.66 -5.14 0.41
C GLN A 302 -31.57 -6.33 0.74
N SER A 303 -32.38 -6.77 -0.21
CA SER A 303 -33.30 -7.91 -0.04
C SER A 303 -32.57 -9.25 0.09
N GLY A 304 -31.37 -9.36 -0.50
CA GLY A 304 -30.53 -10.56 -0.43
C GLY A 304 -29.69 -10.67 0.84
N LEU A 305 -29.62 -9.63 1.67
CA LEU A 305 -28.91 -9.68 2.95
C LEU A 305 -29.74 -10.40 4.01
N LEU A 306 -29.06 -11.10 4.92
CA LEU A 306 -29.71 -11.68 6.10
C LEU A 306 -30.41 -10.55 6.87
N ALA A 307 -31.72 -10.69 7.07
CA ALA A 307 -32.55 -9.67 7.68
C ALA A 307 -32.11 -9.40 9.13
N ASP A 308 -31.63 -8.18 9.39
CA ASP A 308 -31.22 -7.70 10.72
C ASP A 308 -32.05 -6.44 11.13
N GLY A 309 -33.30 -6.35 10.66
CA GLY A 309 -34.24 -5.27 10.97
C GLY A 309 -34.60 -4.37 9.78
N ASP A 310 -35.32 -3.28 10.05
CA ASP A 310 -35.79 -2.33 9.04
C ASP A 310 -34.61 -1.54 8.43
N VAL A 311 -34.71 -1.23 7.13
CA VAL A 311 -33.71 -0.42 6.42
C VAL A 311 -33.99 1.06 6.65
N HIS A 312 -32.95 1.80 7.03
CA HIS A 312 -32.99 3.24 7.27
C HIS A 312 -31.93 3.95 6.41
N PRO A 313 -32.18 5.21 5.99
CA PRO A 313 -31.15 6.03 5.39
C PRO A 313 -29.98 6.26 6.37
N ALA A 314 -28.75 6.26 5.85
CA ALA A 314 -27.57 6.54 6.66
C ALA A 314 -27.60 7.98 7.20
N LYS A 315 -27.14 8.18 8.44
CA LYS A 315 -27.19 9.48 9.13
C LYS A 315 -26.03 10.43 8.79
N PHE A 316 -25.16 10.07 7.87
CA PHE A 316 -23.93 10.83 7.59
C PHE A 316 -24.07 11.73 6.37
N PRO A 317 -23.46 12.93 6.39
CA PRO A 317 -23.26 13.68 5.17
C PRO A 317 -22.38 12.84 4.26
N THR A 318 -22.90 12.46 3.08
CA THR A 318 -22.06 12.00 1.98
C THR A 318 -21.11 13.14 1.65
N SER A 319 -19.87 13.04 2.12
CA SER A 319 -18.82 13.93 1.68
C SER A 319 -18.70 13.72 0.17
N ARG A 320 -19.11 14.71 -0.61
CA ARG A 320 -18.68 14.81 -2.01
C ARG A 320 -17.16 14.99 -1.95
N GLN A 321 -16.42 13.91 -2.20
CA GLN A 321 -15.01 13.97 -2.57
C GLN A 321 -14.91 14.43 -4.03
#